data_AF-A0A531KY21-F1
#
_entry.id   AF-A0A531KY21-F1
#
_cell.length_a   1.000
_cell.length_b   1.000
_cell.length_c   1.000
_cell.angle_alpha   90.00
_cell.angle_beta   90.00
_cell.angle_gamma   90.00
#
_symmetry.space_group_name_H-M   'P 1'
#
loop_
_entity.id
_entity.type
_entity.pdbx_description
1 polymer ?
#
loop_
_entity_poly.entity_id
_entity_poly.type
_entity_poly.pdbx_seq_one_letter_code
_entity_poly.pdbx_strand_id
1 'polypeptide(L)'
;MVALRTKRTNNEADEPSSPVLRFGSDKPLKLDAGTLLSPFQIAYKTYGTLNDARSNAILVCHALTGDQHVASTNPVTGKPGWWEVLIGPGKIIDTSRFFVICSNVIGGCLGSTGPASTN
;
A
#
# COMPACT_ATOMS: atom_id res chain seq x y z
N MET A 1 -6.41 31.51 -25.90
CA MET A 1 -5.61 30.27 -25.87
C MET A 1 -5.37 29.92 -24.40
N VAL A 2 -6.24 29.09 -23.80
CA VAL A 2 -6.08 28.63 -22.41
C VAL A 2 -5.76 27.15 -22.47
N ALA A 3 -4.51 26.80 -22.19
CA ALA A 3 -4.14 25.44 -21.85
C ALA A 3 -3.96 25.40 -20.34
N LEU A 4 -4.95 24.87 -19.63
CA LEU A 4 -4.77 24.37 -18.27
C LEU A 4 -5.24 22.92 -18.26
N ARG A 5 -4.25 22.04 -18.27
CA ARG A 5 -4.37 20.59 -18.24
C ARG A 5 -5.31 20.17 -17.11
N THR A 6 -6.37 19.45 -17.44
CA THR A 6 -7.10 18.61 -16.48
C THR A 6 -6.09 17.64 -15.90
N LYS A 7 -5.63 17.88 -14.67
CA LYS A 7 -4.85 16.90 -13.92
C LYS A 7 -5.81 15.74 -13.68
N ARG A 8 -5.77 14.70 -14.53
CA ARG A 8 -6.45 13.44 -14.24
C ARG A 8 -5.94 13.05 -12.85
N THR A 9 -6.84 12.99 -11.87
CA THR A 9 -6.57 12.24 -10.66
C THR A 9 -6.29 10.82 -11.14
N ASN A 10 -5.04 10.37 -11.05
CA ASN A 10 -4.69 9.01 -11.40
C ASN A 10 -5.66 8.08 -10.66
N ASN A 11 -6.30 7.16 -11.39
CA ASN A 11 -7.16 6.18 -10.77
C ASN A 11 -6.27 5.27 -9.94
N GLU A 12 -6.22 5.45 -8.62
CA GLU A 12 -5.35 4.64 -7.76
C GLU A 12 -5.62 3.14 -7.89
N ALA A 13 -6.81 2.71 -8.32
CA ALA A 13 -7.11 1.30 -8.53
C ALA A 13 -6.26 0.66 -9.66
N ASP A 14 -6.05 1.38 -10.76
CA ASP A 14 -5.37 0.86 -11.96
C ASP A 14 -3.95 1.47 -12.14
N GLU A 15 -3.78 2.74 -11.76
CA GLU A 15 -2.56 3.54 -11.83
C GLU A 15 -2.13 4.05 -10.45
N PRO A 16 -1.79 3.15 -9.51
CA PRO A 16 -1.48 3.50 -8.13
C PRO A 16 -0.23 4.37 -8.01
N SER A 17 -0.28 5.35 -7.11
CA SER A 17 0.89 6.17 -6.75
C SER A 17 1.93 5.40 -5.93
N SER A 18 1.57 4.24 -5.38
CA SER A 18 2.44 3.40 -4.56
C SER A 18 3.05 2.23 -5.35
N PRO A 19 4.20 1.70 -4.91
CA PRO A 19 4.68 0.41 -5.38
C PRO A 19 3.61 -0.66 -5.24
N VAL A 20 3.50 -1.51 -6.27
CA VAL A 20 2.59 -2.65 -6.28
C VAL A 20 3.32 -3.94 -6.61
N LEU A 21 2.95 -5.02 -5.93
CA LEU A 21 3.23 -6.37 -6.39
C LEU A 21 2.05 -6.83 -7.24
N ARG A 22 2.33 -7.38 -8.43
CA ARG A 22 1.32 -7.88 -9.38
C ARG A 22 1.40 -9.39 -9.51
N PHE A 23 0.25 -10.04 -9.52
CA PHE A 23 0.08 -11.48 -9.63
C PHE A 23 -0.79 -11.78 -10.85
N GLY A 24 -0.24 -12.54 -11.79
CA GLY A 24 -0.92 -12.89 -13.04
C GLY A 24 -1.99 -13.97 -12.88
N SER A 25 -2.62 -14.31 -13.99
CA SER A 25 -3.60 -15.40 -14.11
C SER A 25 -3.04 -16.77 -13.73
N ASP A 26 -1.72 -16.94 -13.78
CA ASP A 26 -0.98 -18.14 -13.38
C ASP A 26 -0.86 -18.32 -11.86
N LYS A 27 -1.15 -17.28 -11.07
CA LYS A 27 -1.02 -17.29 -9.59
C LYS A 27 -2.29 -16.73 -8.93
N PRO A 28 -3.45 -17.39 -9.10
CA PRO A 28 -4.69 -16.92 -8.51
C PRO A 28 -4.66 -16.98 -6.97
N LEU A 29 -5.30 -16.01 -6.33
CA LEU A 29 -5.54 -16.04 -4.89
C LEU A 29 -6.81 -16.85 -4.60
N LYS A 30 -6.67 -17.96 -3.87
CA LYS A 30 -7.83 -18.73 -3.39
C LYS A 30 -8.46 -18.01 -2.20
N LEU A 31 -9.72 -17.60 -2.35
CA LEU A 31 -10.50 -16.98 -1.28
C LEU A 31 -11.24 -18.04 -0.45
N ASP A 32 -11.51 -17.73 0.81
CA ASP A 32 -12.26 -18.61 1.71
C ASP A 32 -13.68 -18.92 1.21
N ALA A 33 -14.27 -18.01 0.42
CA ALA A 33 -15.56 -18.20 -0.25
C ALA A 33 -15.53 -19.27 -1.37
N GLY A 34 -14.38 -19.89 -1.63
CA GLY A 34 -14.21 -20.94 -2.63
C GLY A 34 -13.97 -20.42 -4.06
N THR A 35 -13.97 -19.10 -4.27
CA THR A 35 -13.66 -18.48 -5.56
C THR A 35 -12.18 -18.11 -5.68
N LEU A 36 -11.72 -17.93 -6.92
CA LEU A 36 -10.38 -17.48 -7.25
C LEU A 36 -10.41 -16.01 -7.65
N LEU A 37 -9.51 -15.21 -7.07
CA LEU A 37 -9.27 -13.83 -7.51
C LEU A 37 -8.01 -13.79 -8.38
N SER A 38 -8.17 -13.38 -9.64
CA SER A 38 -7.06 -13.21 -10.58
C SER A 38 -7.47 -12.41 -11.82
N PRO A 39 -6.55 -11.63 -12.43
CA PRO A 39 -5.27 -11.19 -11.85
C PRO A 39 -5.51 -10.29 -10.62
N PHE A 40 -4.48 -10.06 -9.81
CA PHE A 40 -4.59 -9.13 -8.69
C PHE A 40 -3.27 -8.43 -8.35
N GLN A 41 -3.36 -7.36 -7.58
CA GLN A 41 -2.22 -6.57 -7.13
C GLN A 41 -2.36 -6.17 -5.65
N ILE A 42 -1.21 -5.97 -5.01
CA ILE A 42 -1.09 -5.47 -3.63
C ILE A 42 -0.24 -4.22 -3.62
N ALA A 43 -0.83 -3.08 -3.26
CA ALA A 43 -0.10 -1.85 -2.99
C ALA A 43 0.52 -1.87 -1.60
N TYR A 44 1.73 -1.34 -1.48
CA TYR A 44 2.45 -1.34 -0.21
C TYR A 44 3.41 -0.17 -0.08
N LYS A 45 3.85 0.08 1.16
CA LYS A 45 4.96 0.96 1.50
C LYS A 45 5.91 0.25 2.45
N THR A 46 7.17 0.64 2.38
CA THR A 46 8.23 0.18 3.27
C THR A 46 8.92 1.38 3.91
N TYR A 47 9.39 1.22 5.14
CA TYR A 47 10.11 2.24 5.91
C TYR A 47 11.32 1.60 6.60
N GLY A 48 12.45 2.30 6.60
CA GLY A 48 13.73 1.76 7.09
C GLY A 48 14.40 0.81 6.08
N THR A 49 15.32 -0.02 6.57
CA THR A 49 16.14 -0.92 5.74
C THR A 49 16.10 -2.34 6.30
N LEU A 50 15.82 -3.31 5.43
CA LEU A 50 15.87 -4.73 5.77
C LEU A 50 17.33 -5.14 5.97
N ASN A 51 17.65 -5.74 7.11
CA ASN A 51 19.00 -6.22 7.38
C ASN A 51 19.31 -7.50 6.57
N ASP A 52 20.60 -7.85 6.44
CA ASP A 52 21.04 -9.01 5.65
C ASP A 52 20.41 -10.33 6.13
N ALA A 53 20.24 -10.47 7.44
CA ALA A 53 19.61 -11.64 8.07
C ALA A 53 18.07 -11.68 7.92
N ARG A 54 17.46 -10.62 7.38
CA ARG A 54 16.00 -10.42 7.24
C ARG A 54 15.22 -10.61 8.55
N SER A 55 15.85 -10.34 9.68
CA SER A 55 15.31 -10.57 11.02
C SER A 55 14.64 -9.35 11.64
N ASN A 56 14.70 -8.19 10.99
CA ASN A 56 14.18 -6.93 11.51
C ASN A 56 12.88 -6.45 10.84
N ALA A 57 12.15 -7.34 10.15
CA ALA A 57 10.90 -6.98 9.48
C ALA A 57 9.73 -6.89 10.46
N ILE A 58 8.91 -5.83 10.32
CA ILE A 58 7.65 -5.67 11.04
C ILE A 58 6.54 -5.43 10.01
N LEU A 59 5.48 -6.25 10.06
CA LEU A 59 4.26 -6.03 9.28
C LEU A 59 3.27 -5.20 10.10
N VAL A 60 2.80 -4.10 9.52
CA VAL A 60 1.70 -3.31 10.08
C VAL A 60 0.43 -3.56 9.28
N CYS A 61 -0.61 -4.00 9.97
CA CYS A 61 -1.95 -4.17 9.41
C CYS A 61 -2.78 -2.92 9.72
N HIS A 62 -3.30 -2.26 8.69
CA HIS A 62 -4.14 -1.08 8.88
C HIS A 62 -5.57 -1.46 9.32
N ALA A 63 -6.29 -0.49 9.89
CA ALA A 63 -7.70 -0.63 10.26
C ALA A 63 -8.64 -0.48 9.03
N LEU A 64 -9.96 -0.45 9.21
CA LEU A 64 -10.95 -0.45 8.13
C LEU A 64 -10.72 0.60 7.03
N THR A 65 -10.48 1.86 7.41
CA THR A 65 -10.33 2.99 6.47
C THR A 65 -8.88 3.45 6.33
N GLY A 66 -7.94 2.65 6.83
CA GLY A 66 -6.51 2.91 6.66
C GLY A 66 -6.01 2.43 5.30
N ASP A 67 -4.76 2.74 5.02
CA ASP A 67 -4.07 2.38 3.78
C ASP A 67 -2.57 2.11 4.07
N GLN A 68 -1.78 1.87 3.03
CA GLN A 68 -0.34 1.60 3.13
C GLN A 68 0.50 2.78 3.65
N HIS A 69 -0.02 4.01 3.66
CA HIS A 69 0.70 5.22 4.07
C HIS A 69 0.65 5.40 5.59
N VAL A 70 1.25 4.46 6.33
CA VAL A 70 1.27 4.46 7.80
C VAL A 70 2.16 5.58 8.38
N ALA A 71 3.27 5.92 7.72
CA ALA A 71 4.28 6.84 8.24
C ALA A 71 4.85 7.80 7.17
N SER A 72 4.11 8.04 6.09
CA SER A 72 4.46 8.99 5.03
C SER A 72 3.22 9.75 4.60
N THR A 73 3.40 10.96 4.07
CA THR A 73 2.31 11.72 3.44
C THR A 73 1.57 10.87 2.41
N ASN A 74 0.25 10.81 2.53
CA ASN A 74 -0.60 10.13 1.57
C ASN A 74 -0.68 10.98 0.27
N PRO A 75 -0.36 10.42 -0.91
CA PRO A 75 -0.24 11.18 -2.16
C PRO A 75 -1.59 11.67 -2.70
N VAL A 76 -2.70 11.06 -2.29
CA VAL A 76 -4.06 11.42 -2.73
C VAL A 76 -4.67 12.46 -1.81
N THR A 77 -4.58 12.26 -0.50
CA THR A 77 -5.25 13.11 0.49
C THR A 77 -4.36 14.25 1.00
N GLY A 78 -3.04 14.16 0.82
CA GLY A 78 -2.07 15.09 1.38
C GLY A 78 -1.91 15.02 2.90
N LYS A 79 -2.62 14.11 3.57
CA LYS A 79 -2.57 13.94 5.03
C LYS A 79 -1.29 13.25 5.47
N PRO A 80 -0.81 13.51 6.71
CA PRO A 80 0.26 12.73 7.32
C PRO A 80 -0.12 11.24 7.45
N GLY A 81 0.89 10.39 7.64
CA GLY A 81 0.66 8.97 7.85
C GLY A 81 -0.17 8.71 9.11
N TRP A 82 -1.10 7.76 9.04
CA TRP A 82 -2.09 7.55 10.12
C TRP A 82 -1.49 7.09 11.46
N TRP A 83 -0.22 6.67 11.47
CA TRP A 83 0.59 6.38 12.66
C TRP A 83 1.97 7.06 12.62
N GLU A 84 2.09 8.20 11.95
CA GLU A 84 3.37 8.92 11.86
C GLU A 84 3.94 9.26 13.25
N VAL A 85 3.12 9.50 14.27
CA VAL A 85 3.60 9.74 15.65
C VAL A 85 4.28 8.53 16.29
N LEU A 86 3.97 7.31 15.84
CA LEU A 86 4.49 6.05 16.39
C LEU A 86 5.66 5.48 15.58
N ILE A 87 5.67 5.70 14.26
CA ILE A 87 6.60 5.06 13.32
C ILE A 87 7.53 6.08 12.68
N GLY A 88 8.85 5.84 12.78
CA GLY A 88 9.89 6.70 12.19
C GLY A 88 11.20 6.62 12.96
N PRO A 89 12.25 7.36 12.53
CA PRO A 89 13.56 7.33 13.19
C PRO A 89 13.45 7.78 14.66
N GLY A 90 13.91 6.93 15.59
CA GLY A 90 13.88 7.19 17.03
C GLY A 90 12.49 7.13 17.70
N LYS A 91 11.44 6.71 16.99
CA LYS A 91 10.08 6.56 17.54
C LYS A 91 9.85 5.16 18.12
N ILE A 92 8.63 4.91 18.63
CA ILE A 92 8.25 3.63 19.26
C ILE A 92 8.53 2.45 18.33
N ILE A 93 8.11 2.56 17.05
CA ILE A 93 8.54 1.67 15.99
C ILE A 93 9.65 2.39 15.21
N ASP A 94 10.87 2.16 15.65
CA ASP A 94 12.05 2.86 15.17
C ASP A 94 12.52 2.34 13.81
N THR A 95 12.31 3.13 12.76
CA THR A 95 12.71 2.76 11.38
C THR A 95 14.21 2.87 11.12
N SER A 96 15.01 3.34 12.10
CA SER A 96 16.47 3.20 12.06
C SER A 96 16.94 1.79 12.44
N ARG A 97 16.05 0.98 13.05
CA ARG A 97 16.33 -0.38 13.53
C ARG A 97 15.52 -1.44 12.79
N PHE A 98 14.26 -1.15 12.49
CA PHE A 98 13.32 -2.08 11.88
C PHE A 98 12.99 -1.70 10.44
N PHE A 99 12.70 -2.73 9.64
CA PHE A 99 12.13 -2.60 8.31
C PHE A 99 10.62 -2.80 8.39
N VAL A 100 9.88 -1.70 8.34
CA VAL A 100 8.42 -1.73 8.47
C VAL A 100 7.79 -1.87 7.09
N ILE A 101 6.82 -2.79 6.98
CA ILE A 101 6.03 -3.04 5.77
C ILE A 101 4.57 -2.76 6.12
N CYS A 102 3.87 -2.00 5.28
CA CYS A 102 2.43 -1.84 5.37
C CYS A 102 1.83 -2.04 3.97
N SER A 103 0.92 -2.99 3.83
CA SER A 103 0.16 -3.22 2.60
C SER A 103 -1.22 -2.60 2.71
N ASN A 104 -1.77 -2.11 1.61
CA ASN A 104 -3.21 -1.92 1.50
C ASN A 104 -3.88 -3.28 1.32
N VAL A 105 -4.99 -3.52 2.02
CA VAL A 105 -5.71 -4.80 1.97
C VAL A 105 -6.36 -5.05 0.60
N ILE A 106 -6.52 -6.32 0.24
CA ILE A 106 -7.41 -6.73 -0.85
C ILE A 106 -8.84 -6.26 -0.54
N GLY A 107 -9.52 -5.71 -1.53
CA GLY A 107 -10.81 -5.05 -1.38
C GLY A 107 -10.72 -3.57 -1.03
N GLY A 108 -9.53 -3.04 -0.73
CA GLY A 108 -9.29 -1.62 -0.51
C GLY A 108 -9.44 -0.76 -1.78
N CYS A 109 -9.25 0.55 -1.64
CA CYS A 109 -9.44 1.52 -2.74
C CYS A 109 -8.18 2.34 -3.10
N LEU A 110 -7.04 2.06 -2.46
CA LEU A 110 -5.77 2.75 -2.67
C LEU A 110 -4.69 1.82 -3.23
N GLY A 111 -4.91 1.29 -4.42
CA GLY A 111 -3.90 0.54 -5.19
C GLY A 111 -3.85 -0.97 -5.04
N SER A 112 -4.35 -1.57 -3.96
CA SER A 112 -4.59 -3.02 -3.96
C SER A 112 -5.87 -3.34 -4.74
N THR A 113 -5.96 -4.53 -5.34
CA THR A 113 -7.15 -4.93 -6.08
C THR A 113 -8.39 -4.84 -5.21
N GLY A 114 -9.37 -4.06 -5.67
CA GLY A 114 -10.66 -3.86 -5.02
C GLY A 114 -11.78 -3.66 -6.04
N PRO A 115 -13.00 -3.30 -5.60
CA PRO A 115 -14.17 -3.24 -6.48
C PRO A 115 -14.07 -2.25 -7.65
N ALA A 116 -13.19 -1.24 -7.55
CA ALA A 116 -12.97 -0.25 -8.61
C ALA A 116 -11.85 -0.65 -9.60
N SER A 117 -11.16 -1.77 -9.38
CA SER A 117 -10.11 -2.25 -10.27
C SER A 117 -10.72 -2.83 -11.55
N THR A 118 -10.06 -2.59 -12.68
CA THR A 118 -10.41 -3.23 -13.95
C THR A 118 -9.84 -4.65 -13.97
N ASN A 119 -10.71 -5.67 -14.07
CA ASN A 119 -10.36 -7.10 -14.12
C ASN A 119 -10.82 -7.75 -15.43
#